data_AF-A0A2T7PEU7-F1
#
_entry.id   AF-A0A2T7PEU7-F1
#
_cell.length_a   1.000
_cell.length_b   1.000
_cell.length_c   1.000
_cell.angle_alpha   90.00
_cell.angle_beta   90.00
_cell.angle_gamma   90.00
#
_symmetry.space_group_name_H-M   'P 1'
#
loop_
_entity.id
_entity.type
_entity.pdbx_description
1 polymer ?
#
loop_
_entity_poly.entity_id
_entity_poly.type
_entity_poly.pdbx_seq_one_letter_code
_entity_poly.pdbx_strand_id
1 'polypeptide(L)'
;MNFSNLNERVSDMEIMRVMDVPVYKRSCEEASDDPTGRTLSSDGFNDEYFYLDVPADTADSGDYCCQLDCRAPDFCCLDDQSPLRSCATIPVHTDRKVEVTTDDKMSLGNVTQAMAYLVHRQARCDQLDTYITKVETLQVDMLKGIENMRNTTTDARVQLETETNHKLWNFQLQMDSNVSKVMESCNVSQQQLLTTVSDKLLELETKLNKDLVDLHNASFAADRRLEANINKSAEHLQKVQLQLHANISKAVESYNELNERLMETSKELQLNQTTFSYQVENIVTRLDKDGGIELKLTKASDQVKDLQQRTEEISEAADKLNLTQCLLKTGYVWYQRTCLKLSTRKENYTTAKADCEADGAHLYDVKSPVLDKQRVRFAIKQAGSPLSIGIWLGGNDLEVEGDYRWSDGTPLSSSSKLWATGQPNDNSGRQDCIYLYVTDLHFLLYGDVCLFHRRYLCQYDLQ
;
A
#
# COMPACT_ATOMS: atom_id res chain seq x y z
N MET A 1 -64.09 37.01 87.96
CA MET A 1 -64.74 37.76 89.06
C MET A 1 -63.74 38.83 89.49
N ASN A 2 -64.15 40.06 89.79
CA ASN A 2 -65.03 40.33 90.92
C ASN A 2 -65.65 41.74 90.74
N PHE A 3 -66.82 42.08 91.26
CA PHE A 3 -67.34 41.75 92.58
C PHE A 3 -68.87 41.81 92.61
N SER A 4 -69.49 40.96 93.43
CA SER A 4 -70.44 41.30 94.51
C SER A 4 -71.11 39.99 94.99
N ASN A 5 -71.35 39.70 96.26
CA ASN A 5 -71.05 40.29 97.56
C ASN A 5 -71.40 39.23 98.64
N LEU A 6 -70.76 39.29 99.81
CA LEU A 6 -71.27 38.90 101.14
C LEU A 6 -71.46 37.42 101.57
N ASN A 7 -70.54 37.02 102.47
CA ASN A 7 -70.73 36.41 103.80
C ASN A 7 -71.64 35.18 103.97
N GLU A 8 -71.02 34.02 104.25
CA GLU A 8 -71.33 33.21 105.44
C GLU A 8 -70.15 32.30 105.83
N ARG A 9 -70.13 31.89 107.11
CA ARG A 9 -68.97 31.49 107.93
C ARG A 9 -68.36 30.12 107.64
N VAL A 10 -67.02 30.13 107.55
CA VAL A 10 -65.96 29.24 108.13
C VAL A 10 -66.38 27.87 108.69
N SER A 11 -65.74 26.81 108.19
CA SER A 11 -65.07 25.75 108.98
C SER A 11 -64.13 24.94 108.06
N ASP A 12 -62.89 25.42 107.96
CA ASP A 12 -61.60 24.71 107.92
C ASP A 12 -61.52 23.30 107.31
N MET A 13 -60.88 23.24 106.15
CA MET A 13 -59.75 22.33 105.91
C MET A 13 -58.82 23.07 104.92
N GLU A 14 -57.90 23.87 105.48
CA GLU A 14 -56.94 24.68 104.73
C GLU A 14 -55.92 23.76 104.03
N ILE A 15 -56.12 23.54 102.73
CA ILE A 15 -55.13 22.93 101.84
C ILE A 15 -54.31 24.08 101.24
N MET A 16 -53.03 24.14 101.57
CA MET A 16 -52.10 25.12 101.01
C MET A 16 -51.62 24.59 99.66
N ARG A 17 -52.12 25.17 98.56
CA ARG A 17 -51.67 24.82 97.21
C ARG A 17 -50.38 25.57 96.92
N VAL A 18 -49.27 24.85 96.75
CA VAL A 18 -47.96 25.48 96.65
C VAL A 18 -47.22 25.01 95.39
N MET A 19 -46.90 26.00 94.55
CA MET A 19 -46.00 26.02 93.38
C MET A 19 -46.65 26.08 92.00
N ASP A 20 -46.19 27.06 91.21
CA ASP A 20 -46.39 27.20 89.77
C ASP A 20 -44.99 27.26 89.11
N VAL A 21 -44.47 26.14 88.59
CA VAL A 21 -43.22 26.08 87.81
C VAL A 21 -43.48 25.44 86.43
N PRO A 22 -43.13 26.11 85.31
CA PRO A 22 -43.35 25.58 83.96
C PRO A 22 -42.35 24.48 83.59
N VAL A 23 -42.85 23.30 83.18
CA VAL A 23 -42.02 22.18 82.70
C VAL A 23 -42.51 21.68 81.34
N TYR A 24 -41.59 21.55 80.38
CA TYR A 24 -41.85 20.92 79.08
C TYR A 24 -41.89 19.37 79.22
N LYS A 25 -43.13 18.84 79.25
CA LYS A 25 -43.57 17.42 79.19
C LYS A 25 -42.60 16.35 78.65
N ARG A 26 -42.19 15.37 79.48
CA ARG A 26 -42.75 13.98 79.61
C ARG A 26 -41.82 13.04 80.41
N SER A 27 -42.43 12.33 81.36
CA SER A 27 -41.98 11.11 82.06
C SER A 27 -40.96 11.29 83.20
N CYS A 28 -41.43 11.57 84.42
CA CYS A 28 -40.63 11.41 85.65
C CYS A 28 -41.54 10.93 86.80
N GLU A 29 -41.05 9.98 87.59
CA GLU A 29 -41.57 9.68 88.94
C GLU A 29 -40.90 10.69 89.90
N GLU A 30 -41.68 11.36 90.75
CA GLU A 30 -41.23 12.53 91.52
C GLU A 30 -40.94 12.19 92.98
N ALA A 31 -39.83 12.71 93.49
CA ALA A 31 -39.50 12.83 94.90
C ALA A 31 -39.40 14.33 95.23
N SER A 32 -40.19 14.81 96.19
CA SER A 32 -40.10 16.20 96.68
C SER A 32 -39.52 16.21 98.09
N ASP A 33 -38.43 16.94 98.34
CA ASP A 33 -37.89 17.04 99.71
C ASP A 33 -38.45 18.27 100.44
N ASP A 34 -38.90 18.05 101.68
CA ASP A 34 -39.26 19.13 102.61
C ASP A 34 -38.01 19.88 103.14
N PRO A 35 -38.17 21.03 103.83
CA PRO A 35 -37.06 21.78 104.41
C PRO A 35 -36.19 20.99 105.42
N THR A 36 -36.64 19.82 105.87
CA THR A 36 -35.93 18.89 106.76
C THR A 36 -35.34 17.67 106.05
N GLY A 37 -35.46 17.59 104.73
CA GLY A 37 -34.92 16.53 103.87
C GLY A 37 -35.78 15.26 103.77
N ARG A 38 -37.10 15.35 104.02
CA ARG A 38 -38.03 14.21 103.87
C ARG A 38 -38.68 14.20 102.50
N THR A 39 -38.69 13.03 101.87
CA THR A 39 -39.32 12.83 100.56
C THR A 39 -40.84 12.66 100.66
N LEU A 40 -41.58 13.49 99.92
CA LEU A 40 -43.03 13.53 99.81
C LEU A 40 -43.48 13.01 98.43
N SER A 41 -44.59 12.28 98.40
CA SER A 41 -45.20 11.76 97.17
C SER A 41 -46.04 12.83 96.48
N SER A 42 -45.96 12.84 95.14
CA SER A 42 -46.65 13.78 94.25
C SER A 42 -48.15 13.52 94.17
N ASP A 43 -48.97 14.59 94.28
CA ASP A 43 -50.44 14.51 94.25
C ASP A 43 -51.02 14.73 92.84
N GLY A 44 -50.19 15.07 91.84
CA GLY A 44 -50.57 15.10 90.42
C GLY A 44 -49.93 16.22 89.59
N PHE A 45 -50.06 16.09 88.26
CA PHE A 45 -49.50 17.00 87.26
C PHE A 45 -50.56 17.53 86.28
N ASN A 46 -50.48 18.81 85.91
CA ASN A 46 -51.23 19.39 84.78
C ASN A 46 -50.24 20.11 83.85
N ASP A 47 -50.56 20.24 82.57
CA ASP A 47 -49.63 20.50 81.44
C ASP A 47 -48.55 21.59 81.60
N GLU A 48 -48.70 22.53 82.54
CA GLU A 48 -47.73 23.59 82.83
C GLU A 48 -47.27 23.68 84.31
N TYR A 49 -47.81 22.88 85.25
CA TYR A 49 -47.55 23.03 86.69
C TYR A 49 -47.65 21.69 87.49
N PHE A 50 -46.89 21.58 88.58
CA PHE A 50 -46.96 20.49 89.56
C PHE A 50 -47.66 20.96 90.85
N TYR A 51 -48.43 20.08 91.51
CA TYR A 51 -49.15 20.40 92.75
C TYR A 51 -48.74 19.46 93.89
N LEU A 52 -48.46 20.04 95.05
CA LEU A 52 -48.20 19.33 96.30
C LEU A 52 -49.17 19.83 97.38
N ASP A 53 -50.00 18.94 97.93
CA ASP A 53 -50.93 19.28 99.01
C ASP A 53 -50.33 18.83 100.35
N VAL A 54 -49.73 19.77 101.11
CA VAL A 54 -49.13 19.49 102.42
C VAL A 54 -50.09 19.89 103.55
N PRO A 55 -50.43 18.99 104.51
CA PRO A 55 -51.27 19.35 105.65
C PRO A 55 -50.65 20.45 106.52
N ALA A 56 -51.43 21.49 106.84
CA ALA A 56 -50.98 22.70 107.53
C ALA A 56 -50.38 22.48 108.93
N ASP A 57 -50.72 21.37 109.60
CA ASP A 57 -50.17 20.95 110.89
C ASP A 57 -48.81 20.27 110.80
N THR A 58 -48.34 19.95 109.57
CA THR A 58 -47.05 19.31 109.29
C THR A 58 -46.14 20.12 108.36
N ALA A 59 -46.60 21.27 107.87
CA ALA A 59 -45.84 22.13 106.98
C ALA A 59 -44.84 23.02 107.74
N ASP A 60 -43.57 22.99 107.33
CA ASP A 60 -42.48 23.78 107.90
C ASP A 60 -42.19 25.01 107.02
N SER A 61 -41.77 26.14 107.60
CA SER A 61 -41.30 27.27 106.81
C SER A 61 -39.94 26.97 106.18
N GLY A 62 -39.83 27.11 104.86
CA GLY A 62 -38.56 26.87 104.16
C GLY A 62 -38.72 26.64 102.66
N ASP A 63 -37.63 26.19 102.03
CA ASP A 63 -37.60 25.87 100.60
C ASP A 63 -38.11 24.45 100.37
N TYR A 64 -39.11 24.33 99.50
CA TYR A 64 -39.58 23.05 98.98
C TYR A 64 -39.10 22.91 97.54
N CYS A 65 -38.41 21.81 97.24
CA CYS A 65 -37.73 21.62 95.96
C CYS A 65 -38.24 20.38 95.25
N CYS A 66 -38.54 20.52 93.95
CA CYS A 66 -38.87 19.40 93.09
C CYS A 66 -37.61 18.99 92.29
N GLN A 67 -37.34 17.68 92.24
CA GLN A 67 -36.25 17.10 91.49
C GLN A 67 -36.77 16.01 90.53
N LEU A 68 -36.45 16.16 89.24
CA LEU A 68 -36.86 15.24 88.18
C LEU A 68 -35.87 14.06 88.06
N ASP A 69 -36.31 12.83 88.33
CA ASP A 69 -35.52 11.61 88.09
C ASP A 69 -35.56 11.22 86.60
N CYS A 70 -34.49 11.54 85.87
CA CYS A 70 -34.32 11.16 84.47
C CYS A 70 -33.74 9.74 84.36
N ARG A 71 -34.60 8.71 84.25
CA ARG A 71 -34.15 7.34 83.91
C ARG A 71 -33.80 7.18 82.42
N ALA A 72 -32.71 7.85 82.00
CA ALA A 72 -32.00 7.59 80.76
C ALA A 72 -30.49 7.44 81.06
N PRO A 73 -29.74 6.56 80.37
CA PRO A 73 -28.45 6.05 80.87
C PRO A 73 -27.31 7.09 80.92
N ASP A 74 -27.51 8.29 80.35
CA ASP A 74 -26.42 9.21 80.04
C ASP A 74 -26.49 10.56 80.77
N PHE A 75 -27.43 10.77 81.71
CA PHE A 75 -27.49 12.00 82.52
C PHE A 75 -27.89 11.69 83.97
N CYS A 76 -26.90 11.33 84.80
CA CYS A 76 -27.04 11.36 86.25
C CYS A 76 -26.93 12.81 86.74
N CYS A 77 -28.04 13.40 87.19
CA CYS A 77 -28.05 14.71 87.87
C CYS A 77 -28.64 14.57 89.28
N LEU A 78 -27.97 13.77 90.12
CA LEU A 78 -28.18 13.75 91.57
C LEU A 78 -27.12 14.64 92.26
N ASP A 79 -27.01 15.89 91.81
CA ASP A 79 -26.15 16.90 92.44
C ASP A 79 -26.95 18.21 92.56
N ASP A 80 -26.70 18.94 93.65
CA ASP A 80 -27.37 20.15 94.13
C ASP A 80 -27.30 21.32 93.12
N GLN A 81 -26.51 21.13 92.06
CA GLN A 81 -26.19 22.07 90.98
C GLN A 81 -27.06 21.86 89.71
N SER A 82 -28.00 20.90 89.71
CA SER A 82 -28.79 20.58 88.50
C SER A 82 -29.66 21.76 88.03
N PRO A 83 -29.57 22.18 86.75
CA PRO A 83 -30.41 23.25 86.19
C PRO A 83 -31.89 22.85 86.04
N LEU A 84 -32.23 21.58 86.33
CA LEU A 84 -33.60 21.05 86.33
C LEU A 84 -34.22 20.97 87.73
N ARG A 85 -33.51 21.45 88.77
CA ARG A 85 -34.06 21.60 90.13
C ARG A 85 -34.75 22.95 90.24
N SER A 86 -36.02 22.95 90.61
CA SER A 86 -36.77 24.17 90.88
C SER A 86 -37.31 24.15 92.30
N CYS A 87 -37.10 25.23 93.03
CA CYS A 87 -37.50 25.37 94.42
C CYS A 87 -38.42 26.58 94.59
N ALA A 88 -39.36 26.49 95.52
CA ALA A 88 -40.11 27.64 96.00
C ALA A 88 -40.01 27.76 97.52
N THR A 89 -39.75 28.97 98.00
CA THR A 89 -39.73 29.28 99.43
C THR A 89 -41.16 29.53 99.93
N ILE A 90 -41.57 28.77 100.94
CA ILE A 90 -42.90 28.89 101.54
C ILE A 90 -42.76 29.45 102.97
N PRO A 91 -43.31 30.65 103.24
CA PRO A 91 -43.46 31.14 104.60
C PRO A 91 -44.74 30.56 105.24
N VAL A 92 -44.59 29.76 106.29
CA VAL A 92 -45.71 29.27 107.12
C VAL A 92 -45.82 30.15 108.37
N HIS A 93 -46.87 30.97 108.44
CA HIS A 93 -47.12 31.87 109.57
C HIS A 93 -47.97 31.17 110.64
N THR A 94 -47.35 30.80 111.77
CA THR A 94 -48.08 30.31 112.94
C THR A 94 -48.47 31.49 113.83
N ASP A 95 -49.78 31.72 113.99
CA ASP A 95 -50.33 32.80 114.80
C ASP A 95 -49.95 32.65 116.28
N ARG A 96 -48.96 33.41 116.72
CA ARG A 96 -48.54 33.50 118.12
C ARG A 96 -49.40 34.54 118.83
N LYS A 97 -50.44 34.07 119.56
CA LYS A 97 -51.18 34.87 120.55
C LYS A 97 -50.22 35.43 121.59
N VAL A 98 -50.18 36.76 121.70
CA VAL A 98 -49.50 37.47 122.80
C VAL A 98 -50.56 38.07 123.70
N GLU A 99 -50.71 37.47 124.87
CA GLU A 99 -51.36 38.07 126.04
C GLU A 99 -50.56 39.29 126.50
N VAL A 100 -51.24 40.41 126.74
CA VAL A 100 -50.70 41.48 127.57
C VAL A 100 -51.69 41.80 128.68
N THR A 101 -51.14 41.63 129.88
CA THR A 101 -51.65 41.76 131.23
C THR A 101 -52.25 43.13 131.55
N THR A 102 -53.35 43.07 132.31
CA THR A 102 -53.89 44.14 133.16
C THR A 102 -52.90 44.49 134.28
N ASP A 103 -52.65 45.78 134.53
CA ASP A 103 -53.04 46.39 135.81
C ASP A 103 -52.87 47.93 135.80
N ASP A 104 -54.01 48.59 136.02
CA ASP A 104 -54.26 49.72 136.92
C ASP A 104 -53.23 50.86 137.13
N LYS A 105 -53.53 51.98 136.44
CA LYS A 105 -53.97 53.30 136.99
C LYS A 105 -53.31 54.50 136.29
N MET A 106 -54.11 55.33 135.61
CA MET A 106 -54.27 56.78 135.87
C MET A 106 -54.72 57.60 134.63
N SER A 107 -55.80 58.37 134.83
CA SER A 107 -56.09 59.71 134.29
C SER A 107 -56.42 59.94 132.80
N LEU A 108 -57.37 60.85 132.59
CA LEU A 108 -58.13 61.25 131.38
C LEU A 108 -57.29 61.85 130.22
N GLY A 109 -55.96 61.88 130.30
CA GLY A 109 -55.09 62.54 129.30
C GLY A 109 -54.77 61.74 128.03
N ASN A 110 -54.96 60.41 128.02
CA ASN A 110 -54.42 59.53 126.98
C ASN A 110 -55.35 59.25 125.77
N VAL A 111 -56.62 59.63 125.80
CA VAL A 111 -57.57 59.36 124.69
C VAL A 111 -57.24 60.18 123.43
N THR A 112 -56.70 61.39 123.59
CA THR A 112 -56.34 62.29 122.48
C THR A 112 -55.16 61.76 121.65
N GLN A 113 -54.22 61.07 122.29
CA GLN A 113 -53.01 60.57 121.64
C GLN A 113 -53.29 59.32 120.78
N ALA A 114 -54.22 58.46 121.21
CA ALA A 114 -54.70 57.32 120.43
C ALA A 114 -55.48 57.74 119.16
N MET A 115 -56.31 58.78 119.25
CA MET A 115 -57.01 59.34 118.08
C MET A 115 -56.05 59.96 117.06
N ALA A 116 -55.01 60.67 117.51
CA ALA A 116 -53.98 61.23 116.61
C ALA A 116 -53.21 60.12 115.85
N TYR A 117 -52.91 59.00 116.53
CA TYR A 117 -52.24 57.85 115.90
C TYR A 117 -53.12 57.19 114.81
N LEU A 118 -54.42 57.05 115.05
CA LEU A 118 -55.36 56.48 114.06
C LEU A 118 -55.51 57.39 112.83
N VAL A 119 -55.61 58.72 113.01
CA VAL A 119 -55.67 59.69 111.90
C VAL A 119 -54.39 59.65 111.06
N HIS A 120 -53.22 59.57 111.70
CA HIS A 120 -51.95 59.46 110.99
C HIS A 120 -51.80 58.13 110.23
N ARG A 121 -52.34 57.02 110.76
CA ARG A 121 -52.37 55.73 110.05
C ARG A 121 -53.31 55.78 108.84
N GLN A 122 -54.47 56.41 108.97
CA GLN A 122 -55.39 56.62 107.84
C GLN A 122 -54.72 57.43 106.72
N ALA A 123 -54.03 58.53 107.05
CA ALA A 123 -53.31 59.33 106.06
C ALA A 123 -52.21 58.54 105.32
N ARG A 124 -51.56 57.57 105.98
CA ARG A 124 -50.60 56.67 105.32
C ARG A 124 -51.28 55.64 104.42
N CYS A 125 -52.47 55.15 104.79
CA CYS A 125 -53.29 54.30 103.93
C CYS A 125 -53.73 55.06 102.66
N ASP A 126 -54.18 56.31 102.82
CA ASP A 126 -54.57 57.16 101.67
C ASP A 126 -53.38 57.46 100.73
N GLN A 127 -52.17 57.63 101.32
CA GLN A 127 -50.93 57.79 100.54
C GLN A 127 -50.55 56.50 99.79
N LEU A 128 -50.77 55.33 100.40
CA LEU A 128 -50.53 54.03 99.76
C LEU A 128 -51.49 53.81 98.59
N ASP A 129 -52.78 54.12 98.74
CA ASP A 129 -53.76 54.08 97.66
C ASP A 129 -53.33 54.96 96.48
N THR A 130 -52.81 56.16 96.77
CA THR A 130 -52.26 57.06 95.74
C THR A 130 -51.08 56.42 94.99
N TYR A 131 -50.20 55.69 95.69
CA TYR A 131 -49.10 54.96 95.04
C TYR A 131 -49.60 53.78 94.22
N ILE A 132 -50.58 53.02 94.71
CA ILE A 132 -51.21 51.91 93.98
C ILE A 132 -51.79 52.42 92.67
N THR A 133 -52.59 53.50 92.70
CA THR A 133 -53.15 54.09 91.46
C THR A 133 -52.05 54.53 90.49
N LYS A 134 -50.93 55.07 90.97
CA LYS A 134 -49.79 55.44 90.10
C LYS A 134 -49.13 54.21 89.47
N VAL A 135 -48.95 53.14 90.23
CA VAL A 135 -48.39 51.87 89.73
C VAL A 135 -49.33 51.22 88.71
N GLU A 136 -50.64 51.21 88.97
CA GLU A 136 -51.64 50.73 88.00
C GLU A 136 -51.63 51.55 86.71
N THR A 137 -51.52 52.88 86.82
CA THR A 137 -51.43 53.76 85.65
C THR A 137 -50.14 53.50 84.86
N LEU A 138 -49.00 53.37 85.55
CA LEU A 138 -47.71 53.00 84.93
C LEU A 138 -47.76 51.63 84.25
N GLN A 139 -48.41 50.64 84.87
CA GLN A 139 -48.59 49.31 84.30
C GLN A 139 -49.41 49.37 83.00
N VAL A 140 -50.51 50.12 83.00
CA VAL A 140 -51.33 50.32 81.79
C VAL A 140 -50.53 51.02 80.68
N ASP A 141 -49.75 52.04 81.02
CA ASP A 141 -48.92 52.75 80.04
C ASP A 141 -47.77 51.88 79.50
N MET A 142 -47.15 51.06 80.35
CA MET A 142 -46.17 50.06 79.94
C MET A 142 -46.77 49.03 78.99
N LEU A 143 -47.97 48.49 79.30
CA LEU A 143 -48.67 47.54 78.44
C LEU A 143 -48.99 48.15 77.07
N LYS A 144 -49.45 49.41 77.03
CA LYS A 144 -49.64 50.16 75.78
C LYS A 144 -48.34 50.33 75.01
N GLY A 145 -47.23 50.62 75.71
CA GLY A 145 -45.90 50.75 75.10
C GLY A 145 -45.42 49.43 74.48
N ILE A 146 -45.59 48.31 75.18
CA ILE A 146 -45.26 46.96 74.69
C ILE A 146 -46.09 46.62 73.46
N GLU A 147 -47.40 46.88 73.49
CA GLU A 147 -48.28 46.61 72.36
C GLU A 147 -47.90 47.46 71.13
N ASN A 148 -47.56 48.73 71.33
CA ASN A 148 -47.10 49.59 70.25
C ASN A 148 -45.76 49.11 69.65
N MET A 149 -44.81 48.67 70.48
CA MET A 149 -43.56 48.07 70.01
C MET A 149 -43.81 46.76 69.26
N ARG A 150 -44.73 45.92 69.74
CA ARG A 150 -45.12 44.67 69.07
C ARG A 150 -45.71 44.94 67.68
N ASN A 151 -46.61 45.91 67.59
CA ASN A 151 -47.21 46.32 66.31
C ASN A 151 -46.13 46.87 65.36
N THR A 152 -45.29 47.79 65.83
CA THR A 152 -44.18 48.34 65.03
C THR A 152 -43.21 47.26 64.55
N THR A 153 -42.88 46.28 65.40
CA THR A 153 -41.98 45.17 65.04
C THR A 153 -42.64 44.24 64.02
N THR A 154 -43.94 43.98 64.17
CA THR A 154 -44.72 43.18 63.22
C THR A 154 -44.79 43.86 61.86
N ASP A 155 -45.06 45.17 61.84
CA ASP A 155 -45.10 45.98 60.62
C ASP A 155 -43.74 45.97 59.92
N ALA A 156 -42.65 46.18 60.66
CA ALA A 156 -41.30 46.12 60.11
C ALA A 156 -40.96 44.74 59.53
N ARG A 157 -41.37 43.66 60.20
CA ARG A 157 -41.18 42.28 59.71
C ARG A 157 -41.94 42.05 58.41
N VAL A 158 -43.22 42.44 58.36
CA VAL A 158 -44.07 42.30 57.16
C VAL A 158 -43.52 43.14 56.00
N GLN A 159 -43.04 44.36 56.27
CA GLN A 159 -42.41 45.20 55.26
C GLN A 159 -41.13 44.55 54.71
N LEU A 160 -40.25 44.05 55.58
CA LEU A 160 -39.02 43.38 55.14
C LEU A 160 -39.33 42.12 54.32
N GLU A 161 -40.32 41.33 54.74
CA GLU A 161 -40.77 40.13 54.05
C GLU A 161 -41.32 40.46 52.66
N THR A 162 -42.17 41.49 52.56
CA THR A 162 -42.73 41.94 51.27
C THR A 162 -41.65 42.51 50.33
N GLU A 163 -40.73 43.34 50.82
CA GLU A 163 -39.62 43.85 50.01
C GLU A 163 -38.68 42.74 49.53
N THR A 164 -38.38 41.77 50.38
CA THR A 164 -37.52 40.63 50.04
C THR A 164 -38.19 39.75 48.99
N ASN A 165 -39.47 39.43 49.18
CA ASN A 165 -40.26 38.65 48.21
C ASN A 165 -40.37 39.37 46.86
N HIS A 166 -40.57 40.68 46.86
CA HIS A 166 -40.61 41.48 45.63
C HIS A 166 -39.25 41.48 44.90
N LYS A 167 -38.13 41.62 45.62
CA LYS A 167 -36.78 41.53 45.03
C LYS A 167 -36.50 40.14 44.45
N LEU A 168 -36.86 39.07 45.18
CA LEU A 168 -36.70 37.69 44.72
C LEU A 168 -37.52 37.43 43.46
N TRP A 169 -38.77 37.90 43.43
CA TRP A 169 -39.65 37.77 42.27
C TRP A 169 -39.10 38.50 41.04
N ASN A 170 -38.62 39.73 41.21
CA ASN A 170 -37.98 40.48 40.12
C ASN A 170 -36.71 39.79 39.61
N PHE A 171 -35.89 39.25 40.50
CA PHE A 171 -34.71 38.48 40.11
C PHE A 171 -35.08 37.22 39.33
N GLN A 172 -36.10 36.48 39.79
CA GLN A 172 -36.62 35.30 39.10
C GLN A 172 -37.09 35.65 37.68
N LEU A 173 -37.87 36.72 37.52
CA LEU A 173 -38.32 37.18 36.20
C LEU A 173 -37.15 37.55 35.27
N GLN A 174 -36.12 38.21 35.80
CA GLN A 174 -34.93 38.53 34.99
C GLN A 174 -34.19 37.27 34.56
N MET A 175 -34.03 36.30 35.46
CA MET A 175 -33.42 35.01 35.15
C MET A 175 -34.23 34.25 34.10
N ASP A 176 -35.54 34.17 34.24
CA ASP A 176 -36.43 33.51 33.28
C ASP A 176 -36.37 34.20 31.91
N SER A 177 -36.34 35.54 31.88
CA SER A 177 -36.14 36.30 30.64
C SER A 177 -34.78 36.02 29.98
N ASN A 178 -33.71 35.97 30.77
CA ASN A 178 -32.36 35.68 30.25
C ASN A 178 -32.25 34.24 29.72
N VAL A 179 -32.79 33.27 30.45
CA VAL A 179 -32.85 31.86 30.02
C VAL A 179 -33.65 31.74 28.72
N SER A 180 -34.81 32.40 28.63
CA SER A 180 -35.63 32.39 27.41
C SER A 180 -34.88 32.98 26.21
N LYS A 181 -34.18 34.11 26.36
CA LYS A 181 -33.36 34.71 25.28
C LYS A 181 -32.24 33.78 24.83
N VAL A 182 -31.54 33.14 25.77
CA VAL A 182 -30.48 32.18 25.45
C VAL A 182 -31.06 30.96 24.72
N MET A 183 -32.21 30.47 25.15
CA MET A 183 -32.89 29.33 24.53
C MET A 183 -33.36 29.66 23.11
N GLU A 184 -33.91 30.85 22.88
CA GLU A 184 -34.26 31.36 21.54
C GLU A 184 -33.01 31.46 20.65
N SER A 185 -31.94 32.07 21.13
CA SER A 185 -30.68 32.18 20.39
C SER A 185 -30.08 30.80 20.04
N CYS A 186 -30.16 29.85 20.96
CA CYS A 186 -29.72 28.48 20.74
C CYS A 186 -30.58 27.79 19.68
N ASN A 187 -31.91 27.93 19.76
CA ASN A 187 -32.84 27.35 18.79
C ASN A 187 -32.62 27.93 17.38
N VAL A 188 -32.43 29.25 17.25
CA VAL A 188 -32.10 29.89 15.97
C VAL A 188 -30.78 29.35 15.41
N SER A 189 -29.75 29.23 16.26
CA SER A 189 -28.45 28.69 15.83
C SER A 189 -28.55 27.22 15.40
N GLN A 190 -29.33 26.41 16.10
CA GLN A 190 -29.60 25.01 15.75
C GLN A 190 -30.36 24.90 14.42
N GLN A 191 -31.39 25.73 14.21
CA GLN A 191 -32.14 25.76 12.95
C GLN A 191 -31.24 26.16 11.78
N GLN A 192 -30.40 27.18 11.96
CA GLN A 192 -29.46 27.62 10.93
C GLN A 192 -28.40 26.55 10.60
N LEU A 193 -27.92 25.81 11.59
CA LEU A 193 -27.02 24.69 11.38
C LEU A 193 -27.71 23.58 10.57
N LEU A 194 -28.95 23.22 10.96
CA LEU A 194 -29.73 22.18 10.29
C LEU A 194 -30.00 22.54 8.83
N THR A 195 -30.38 23.79 8.53
CA THR A 195 -30.60 24.23 7.15
C THR A 195 -29.30 24.20 6.36
N THR A 196 -28.20 24.71 6.91
CA THR A 196 -26.89 24.70 6.24
C THR A 196 -26.42 23.27 5.91
N VAL A 197 -26.60 22.34 6.85
CA VAL A 197 -26.25 20.93 6.63
C VAL A 197 -27.17 20.29 5.59
N SER A 198 -28.48 20.57 5.66
CA SER A 198 -29.46 20.07 4.67
C SER A 198 -29.17 20.57 3.26
N ASP A 199 -28.84 21.85 3.10
CA ASP A 199 -28.52 22.44 1.79
C ASP A 199 -27.24 21.84 1.21
N LYS A 200 -26.21 21.65 2.03
CA LYS A 200 -24.97 21.00 1.61
C LYS A 200 -25.17 19.53 1.25
N LEU A 201 -26.02 18.81 1.98
CA LEU A 201 -26.37 17.43 1.66
C LEU A 201 -27.09 17.36 0.31
N LEU A 202 -28.03 18.26 0.05
CA LEU A 202 -28.73 18.34 -1.23
C LEU A 202 -27.79 18.69 -2.39
N GLU A 203 -26.85 19.62 -2.18
CA GLU A 203 -25.83 19.96 -3.19
C GLU A 203 -24.92 18.76 -3.51
N LEU A 204 -24.48 18.02 -2.49
CA LEU A 204 -23.68 16.81 -2.68
C LEU A 204 -24.46 15.71 -3.39
N GLU A 205 -25.73 15.50 -3.02
CA GLU A 205 -26.60 14.49 -3.63
C GLU A 205 -26.86 14.82 -5.11
N THR A 206 -27.17 16.07 -5.44
CA THR A 206 -27.39 16.51 -6.82
C THR A 206 -26.12 16.39 -7.66
N LYS A 207 -24.96 16.76 -7.11
CA LYS A 207 -23.67 16.58 -7.79
C LYS A 207 -23.35 15.11 -8.03
N LEU A 208 -23.53 14.26 -7.03
CA LEU A 208 -23.27 12.82 -7.14
C LEU A 208 -24.18 12.17 -8.19
N ASN A 209 -25.47 12.52 -8.20
CA ASN A 209 -26.42 12.02 -9.19
C ASN A 209 -26.05 12.47 -10.62
N LYS A 210 -25.60 13.72 -10.79
CA LYS A 210 -25.11 14.21 -12.08
C LYS A 210 -23.87 13.43 -12.54
N ASP A 211 -22.88 13.29 -11.66
CA ASP A 211 -21.63 12.59 -11.97
C ASP A 211 -21.89 11.12 -12.33
N LEU A 212 -22.85 10.47 -11.66
CA LEU A 212 -23.26 9.10 -11.94
C LEU A 212 -23.90 8.97 -13.34
N VAL A 213 -24.76 9.91 -13.73
CA VAL A 213 -25.37 9.94 -15.06
C VAL A 213 -24.33 10.19 -16.15
N ASP A 214 -23.41 11.12 -15.92
CA ASP A 214 -22.32 11.43 -16.86
C ASP A 214 -21.39 10.22 -17.04
N LEU A 215 -21.06 9.51 -15.95
CA LEU A 215 -20.28 8.27 -15.99
C LEU A 215 -21.02 7.16 -16.76
N HIS A 216 -22.31 6.97 -16.51
CA HIS A 216 -23.13 5.99 -17.22
C HIS A 216 -23.16 6.28 -18.73
N ASN A 217 -23.36 7.54 -19.11
CA ASN A 217 -23.38 7.96 -20.51
C ASN A 217 -22.02 7.77 -21.19
N ALA A 218 -20.92 8.07 -20.49
CA ALA A 218 -19.56 7.84 -20.96
C ALA A 218 -19.28 6.35 -21.17
N SER A 219 -19.69 5.49 -20.23
CA SER A 219 -19.58 4.03 -20.34
C SER A 219 -20.35 3.52 -21.55
N PHE A 220 -21.63 3.91 -21.70
CA PHE A 220 -22.45 3.48 -22.82
C PHE A 220 -21.91 3.95 -24.18
N ALA A 221 -21.31 5.14 -24.25
CA ALA A 221 -20.65 5.62 -25.46
C ALA A 221 -19.38 4.81 -25.78
N ALA A 222 -18.60 4.42 -24.76
CA ALA A 222 -17.44 3.56 -24.93
C ALA A 222 -17.84 2.16 -25.43
N ASP A 223 -18.88 1.57 -24.86
CA ASP A 223 -19.40 0.25 -25.27
C ASP A 223 -19.84 0.26 -26.74
N ARG A 224 -20.59 1.28 -27.17
CA ARG A 224 -20.99 1.41 -28.59
C ARG A 224 -19.80 1.57 -29.54
N ARG A 225 -18.74 2.28 -29.12
CA ARG A 225 -17.50 2.40 -29.92
C ARG A 225 -16.79 1.06 -30.02
N LEU A 226 -16.72 0.32 -28.92
CA LEU A 226 -16.12 -1.01 -28.88
C LEU A 226 -16.88 -1.98 -29.79
N GLU A 227 -18.21 -2.02 -29.70
CA GLU A 227 -19.07 -2.84 -30.54
C GLU A 227 -18.90 -2.50 -32.04
N ALA A 228 -18.90 -1.22 -32.40
CA ALA A 228 -18.68 -0.79 -33.77
C ALA A 228 -17.29 -1.21 -34.31
N ASN A 229 -16.25 -1.14 -33.48
CA ASN A 229 -14.90 -1.57 -33.85
C ASN A 229 -14.82 -3.09 -34.01
N ILE A 230 -15.47 -3.85 -33.13
CA ILE A 230 -15.56 -5.32 -33.21
C ILE A 230 -16.26 -5.72 -34.51
N ASN A 231 -17.41 -5.11 -34.83
CA ASN A 231 -18.16 -5.43 -36.04
C ASN A 231 -17.37 -5.13 -37.32
N LYS A 232 -16.70 -3.96 -37.39
CA LYS A 232 -15.81 -3.63 -38.52
C LYS A 232 -14.66 -4.62 -38.67
N SER A 233 -14.08 -5.06 -37.54
CA SER A 233 -13.00 -6.04 -37.54
C SER A 233 -13.51 -7.41 -38.03
N ALA A 234 -14.69 -7.83 -37.60
CA ALA A 234 -15.33 -9.07 -38.03
C ALA A 234 -15.63 -9.06 -39.54
N GLU A 235 -16.20 -7.97 -40.06
CA GLU A 235 -16.44 -7.80 -41.51
C GLU A 235 -15.14 -7.86 -42.32
N HIS A 236 -14.08 -7.21 -41.83
CA HIS A 236 -12.77 -7.25 -42.49
C HIS A 236 -12.20 -8.67 -42.51
N LEU A 237 -12.23 -9.37 -41.37
CA LEU A 237 -11.75 -10.75 -41.26
C LEU A 237 -12.54 -11.69 -42.18
N GLN A 238 -13.86 -11.52 -42.27
CA GLN A 238 -14.70 -12.31 -43.18
C GLN A 238 -14.32 -12.09 -44.65
N LYS A 239 -14.04 -10.84 -45.03
CA LYS A 239 -13.59 -10.52 -46.40
C LYS A 239 -12.23 -11.15 -46.71
N VAL A 240 -11.28 -11.09 -45.77
CA VAL A 240 -9.96 -11.73 -45.92
C VAL A 240 -10.11 -13.25 -46.03
N GLN A 241 -10.97 -13.86 -45.22
CA GLN A 241 -11.23 -15.30 -45.27
C GLN A 241 -11.80 -15.73 -46.63
N LEU A 242 -12.76 -14.97 -47.18
CA LEU A 242 -13.34 -15.24 -48.50
C LEU A 242 -12.29 -15.12 -49.62
N GLN A 243 -11.45 -14.09 -49.58
CA GLN A 243 -10.37 -13.92 -50.55
C GLN A 243 -9.34 -15.06 -50.46
N LEU A 244 -8.95 -15.44 -49.25
CA LEU A 244 -8.03 -16.55 -49.04
C LEU A 244 -8.60 -17.86 -49.59
N HIS A 245 -9.88 -18.14 -49.32
CA HIS A 245 -10.54 -19.33 -49.84
C HIS A 245 -10.59 -19.35 -51.38
N ALA A 246 -10.93 -18.22 -52.00
CA ALA A 246 -10.93 -18.10 -53.46
C ALA A 246 -9.53 -18.29 -54.07
N ASN A 247 -8.49 -17.76 -53.43
CA ASN A 247 -7.11 -17.94 -53.87
C ASN A 247 -6.65 -19.40 -53.74
N ILE A 248 -6.99 -20.06 -52.63
CA ILE A 248 -6.70 -21.48 -52.44
C ILE A 248 -7.42 -22.32 -53.50
N SER A 249 -8.71 -22.06 -53.78
CA SER A 249 -9.45 -22.78 -54.83
C SER A 249 -8.75 -22.69 -56.19
N LYS A 250 -8.35 -21.48 -56.59
CA LYS A 250 -7.63 -21.26 -57.85
C LYS A 250 -6.28 -21.98 -57.90
N ALA A 251 -5.56 -21.99 -56.78
CA ALA A 251 -4.27 -22.69 -56.69
C ALA A 251 -4.47 -24.21 -56.81
N VAL A 252 -5.50 -24.76 -56.19
CA VAL A 252 -5.87 -26.18 -56.29
C VAL A 252 -6.29 -26.54 -57.72
N GLU A 253 -7.12 -25.72 -58.37
CA GLU A 253 -7.49 -25.90 -59.77
C GLU A 253 -6.27 -25.90 -60.70
N SER A 254 -5.38 -24.93 -60.52
CA SER A 254 -4.13 -24.83 -61.30
C SER A 254 -3.22 -26.04 -61.08
N TYR A 255 -3.12 -26.52 -59.83
CA TYR A 255 -2.36 -27.72 -59.50
C TYR A 255 -2.95 -28.97 -60.17
N ASN A 256 -4.26 -29.13 -60.14
CA ASN A 256 -4.94 -30.26 -60.78
C ASN A 256 -4.74 -30.26 -62.29
N GLU A 257 -4.86 -29.11 -62.95
CA GLU A 257 -4.61 -29.00 -64.40
C GLU A 257 -3.16 -29.36 -64.75
N LEU A 258 -2.19 -28.88 -63.96
CA LEU A 258 -0.78 -29.22 -64.15
C LEU A 258 -0.54 -30.73 -63.98
N ASN A 259 -1.18 -31.35 -62.98
CA ASN A 259 -1.05 -32.76 -62.70
C ASN A 259 -1.65 -33.63 -63.81
N GLU A 260 -2.79 -33.24 -64.39
CA GLU A 260 -3.36 -33.91 -65.57
C GLU A 260 -2.42 -33.81 -66.77
N ARG A 261 -1.87 -32.63 -67.08
CA ARG A 261 -0.89 -32.45 -68.16
C ARG A 261 0.37 -33.31 -67.96
N LEU A 262 0.84 -33.42 -66.73
CA LEU A 262 1.99 -34.26 -66.38
C LEU A 262 1.68 -35.74 -66.64
N MET A 263 0.49 -36.21 -66.26
CA MET A 263 0.04 -37.58 -66.50
C MET A 263 -0.08 -37.91 -67.99
N GLU A 264 -0.65 -37.01 -68.79
CA GLU A 264 -0.76 -37.16 -70.25
C GLU A 264 0.65 -37.25 -70.87
N THR A 265 1.53 -36.32 -70.51
CA THR A 265 2.93 -36.29 -70.99
C THR A 265 3.69 -37.57 -70.61
N SER A 266 3.50 -38.06 -69.38
CA SER A 266 4.11 -39.31 -68.92
C SER A 266 3.63 -40.51 -69.74
N LYS A 267 2.34 -40.55 -70.09
CA LYS A 267 1.75 -41.62 -70.90
C LYS A 267 2.27 -41.58 -72.34
N GLU A 268 2.33 -40.40 -72.94
CA GLU A 268 2.93 -40.21 -74.27
C GLU A 268 4.40 -40.64 -74.30
N LEU A 269 5.18 -40.25 -73.28
CA LEU A 269 6.58 -40.62 -73.17
C LEU A 269 6.73 -42.14 -73.06
N GLN A 270 5.88 -42.80 -72.27
CA GLN A 270 5.89 -44.26 -72.11
C GLN A 270 5.51 -44.98 -73.42
N LEU A 271 4.52 -44.46 -74.17
CA LEU A 271 4.14 -45.00 -75.47
C LEU A 271 5.27 -44.84 -76.49
N ASN A 272 5.89 -43.66 -76.53
CA ASN A 272 7.04 -43.39 -77.38
C ASN A 272 8.23 -44.27 -77.02
N GLN A 273 8.51 -44.46 -75.73
CA GLN A 273 9.56 -45.37 -75.26
C GLN A 273 9.30 -46.80 -75.73
N THR A 274 8.07 -47.29 -75.58
CA THR A 274 7.69 -48.66 -76.01
C THR A 274 7.80 -48.80 -77.53
N THR A 275 7.34 -47.80 -78.28
CA THR A 275 7.41 -47.77 -79.74
C THR A 275 8.86 -47.75 -80.22
N PHE A 276 9.69 -46.90 -79.61
CA PHE A 276 11.11 -46.81 -79.91
C PHE A 276 11.83 -48.12 -79.57
N SER A 277 11.52 -48.73 -78.42
CA SER A 277 12.07 -50.04 -78.04
C SER A 277 11.72 -51.11 -79.08
N TYR A 278 10.45 -51.16 -79.53
CA TYR A 278 10.02 -52.09 -80.56
C TYR A 278 10.71 -51.81 -81.91
N GLN A 279 10.86 -50.54 -82.31
CA GLN A 279 11.59 -50.17 -83.52
C GLN A 279 13.06 -50.58 -83.44
N VAL A 280 13.72 -50.35 -82.31
CA VAL A 280 15.09 -50.79 -82.05
C VAL A 280 15.19 -52.30 -82.13
N GLU A 281 14.31 -53.04 -81.47
CA GLU A 281 14.29 -54.50 -81.49
C GLU A 281 14.05 -55.05 -82.91
N ASN A 282 13.18 -54.40 -83.69
CA ASN A 282 12.93 -54.76 -85.09
C ASN A 282 14.14 -54.42 -86.00
N ILE A 283 14.86 -53.32 -85.73
CA ILE A 283 16.12 -53.00 -86.42
C ILE A 283 17.19 -54.02 -86.04
N VAL A 284 17.33 -54.34 -84.75
CA VAL A 284 18.29 -55.34 -84.24
C VAL A 284 18.03 -56.68 -84.89
N THR A 285 16.79 -57.18 -84.87
CA THR A 285 16.44 -58.47 -85.51
C THR A 285 16.60 -58.44 -87.04
N ARG A 286 16.37 -57.31 -87.71
CA ARG A 286 16.64 -57.18 -89.16
C ARG A 286 18.13 -57.12 -89.49
N LEU A 287 18.93 -56.46 -88.66
CA LEU A 287 20.39 -56.48 -88.74
C LEU A 287 20.91 -57.89 -88.43
N ASP A 288 20.22 -58.61 -87.56
CA ASP A 288 20.57 -59.94 -87.10
C ASP A 288 19.88 -61.09 -87.85
N LYS A 289 19.37 -60.83 -89.07
CA LYS A 289 18.58 -61.81 -89.83
C LYS A 289 19.30 -63.13 -90.14
N ASP A 290 20.62 -63.18 -90.00
CA ASP A 290 21.46 -64.37 -90.19
C ASP A 290 22.50 -64.58 -89.07
N GLY A 291 22.41 -63.88 -87.92
CA GLY A 291 23.51 -63.84 -86.93
C GLY A 291 24.78 -63.14 -87.44
N GLY A 292 24.79 -62.73 -88.70
CA GLY A 292 25.98 -62.32 -89.43
C GLY A 292 26.52 -60.96 -89.03
N ILE A 293 25.68 -60.04 -88.56
CA ILE A 293 26.12 -58.74 -88.05
C ILE A 293 26.63 -58.88 -86.63
N GLU A 294 25.98 -59.66 -85.76
CA GLU A 294 26.49 -59.93 -84.41
C GLU A 294 27.86 -60.64 -84.48
N LEU A 295 28.01 -61.66 -85.34
CA LEU A 295 29.30 -62.32 -85.61
C LEU A 295 30.35 -61.39 -86.23
N LYS A 296 29.97 -60.52 -87.16
CA LYS A 296 30.90 -59.55 -87.75
C LYS A 296 31.29 -58.47 -86.75
N LEU A 297 30.39 -58.05 -85.86
CA LEU A 297 30.62 -57.03 -84.85
C LEU A 297 31.42 -57.59 -83.68
N THR A 298 31.16 -58.83 -83.24
CA THR A 298 32.02 -59.53 -82.27
C THR A 298 33.40 -59.76 -82.86
N LYS A 299 33.51 -60.22 -84.11
CA LYS A 299 34.81 -60.34 -84.80
C LYS A 299 35.52 -58.99 -84.92
N ALA A 300 34.82 -57.93 -85.30
CA ALA A 300 35.38 -56.58 -85.37
C ALA A 300 35.75 -56.05 -83.97
N SER A 301 34.96 -56.36 -82.95
CA SER A 301 35.22 -56.00 -81.54
C SER A 301 36.44 -56.73 -81.00
N ASP A 302 36.59 -58.02 -81.31
CA ASP A 302 37.76 -58.81 -80.95
C ASP A 302 39.02 -58.33 -81.71
N GLN A 303 38.87 -57.93 -82.98
CA GLN A 303 39.93 -57.26 -83.73
C GLN A 303 40.30 -55.90 -83.12
N VAL A 304 39.32 -55.12 -82.67
CA VAL A 304 39.56 -53.85 -81.98
C VAL A 304 40.26 -54.08 -80.66
N LYS A 305 39.87 -55.09 -79.87
CA LYS A 305 40.55 -55.47 -78.62
C LYS A 305 41.99 -55.90 -78.88
N ASP A 306 42.23 -56.71 -79.91
CA ASP A 306 43.59 -57.10 -80.33
C ASP A 306 44.42 -55.88 -80.76
N LEU A 307 43.82 -54.96 -81.53
CA LEU A 307 44.48 -53.71 -81.94
C LEU A 307 44.74 -52.79 -80.75
N GLN A 308 43.83 -52.71 -79.77
CA GLN A 308 44.01 -51.95 -78.53
C GLN A 308 45.16 -52.54 -77.72
N GLN A 309 45.17 -53.85 -77.53
CA GLN A 309 46.25 -54.57 -76.85
C GLN A 309 47.60 -54.32 -77.52
N ARG A 310 47.69 -54.45 -78.85
CA ARG A 310 48.91 -54.13 -79.62
C ARG A 310 49.28 -52.66 -79.52
N THR A 311 48.31 -51.75 -79.50
CA THR A 311 48.57 -50.30 -79.35
C THR A 311 49.12 -50.00 -77.96
N GLU A 312 48.61 -50.64 -76.92
CA GLU A 312 49.15 -50.55 -75.56
C GLU A 312 50.59 -51.08 -75.51
N GLU A 313 50.86 -52.25 -76.10
CA GLU A 313 52.20 -52.82 -76.18
C GLU A 313 53.19 -51.91 -76.93
N ILE A 314 52.76 -51.33 -78.07
CA ILE A 314 53.56 -50.36 -78.84
C ILE A 314 53.76 -49.08 -78.03
N SER A 315 52.74 -48.62 -77.32
CA SER A 315 52.77 -47.42 -76.50
C SER A 315 53.70 -47.57 -75.30
N GLU A 316 53.73 -48.74 -74.67
CA GLU A 316 54.69 -49.08 -73.63
C GLU A 316 56.12 -49.19 -74.17
N ALA A 317 56.30 -49.79 -75.34
CA ALA A 317 57.60 -49.87 -76.00
C ALA A 317 58.11 -48.47 -76.38
N ALA A 318 57.23 -47.60 -76.88
CA ALA A 318 57.54 -46.20 -77.17
C ALA A 318 57.88 -45.42 -75.90
N ASP A 319 57.14 -45.61 -74.80
CA ASP A 319 57.47 -44.98 -73.51
C ASP A 319 58.82 -45.43 -72.96
N LYS A 320 59.18 -46.71 -73.13
CA LYS A 320 60.51 -47.23 -72.75
C LYS A 320 61.63 -46.63 -73.61
N LEU A 321 61.40 -46.49 -74.91
CA LEU A 321 62.35 -45.85 -75.82
C LEU A 321 62.53 -44.36 -75.44
N ASN A 322 61.43 -43.65 -75.23
CA ASN A 322 61.41 -42.24 -74.89
C ASN A 322 62.02 -41.96 -73.51
N LEU A 323 61.74 -42.80 -72.51
CA LEU A 323 62.41 -42.78 -71.21
C LEU A 323 63.93 -42.87 -71.40
N THR A 324 64.40 -43.83 -72.20
CA THR A 324 65.83 -44.02 -72.44
C THR A 324 66.46 -42.81 -73.11
N GLN A 325 65.81 -42.26 -74.14
CA GLN A 325 66.29 -41.08 -74.86
C GLN A 325 66.31 -39.83 -73.97
N CYS A 326 65.32 -39.66 -73.10
CA CYS A 326 65.28 -38.58 -72.13
C CYS A 326 66.42 -38.68 -71.12
N LEU A 327 66.65 -39.87 -70.54
CA LEU A 327 67.69 -40.08 -69.53
C LEU A 327 69.12 -39.95 -70.08
N LEU A 328 69.32 -40.06 -71.40
CA LEU A 328 70.60 -39.75 -72.04
C LEU A 328 70.92 -38.24 -72.01
N LYS A 329 69.91 -37.37 -71.87
CA LYS A 329 70.10 -35.93 -71.72
C LYS A 329 70.41 -35.60 -70.25
N THR A 330 71.62 -35.14 -69.99
CA THR A 330 72.10 -34.90 -68.63
C THR A 330 71.20 -33.91 -67.88
N GLY A 331 70.68 -34.34 -66.73
CA GLY A 331 69.83 -33.54 -65.84
C GLY A 331 68.34 -33.52 -66.22
N TYR A 332 67.94 -34.17 -67.31
CA TYR A 332 66.52 -34.34 -67.64
C TYR A 332 65.92 -35.54 -66.92
N VAL A 333 64.63 -35.43 -66.61
CA VAL A 333 63.83 -36.47 -65.97
C VAL A 333 62.60 -36.77 -66.81
N TRP A 334 62.27 -38.05 -66.95
CA TRP A 334 61.09 -38.50 -67.66
C TRP A 334 59.91 -38.64 -66.72
N TYR A 335 58.79 -38.00 -67.04
CA TYR A 335 57.55 -38.18 -66.30
C TYR A 335 56.33 -37.93 -67.19
N GLN A 336 55.35 -38.84 -67.14
CA GLN A 336 54.10 -38.74 -67.89
C GLN A 336 54.30 -38.29 -69.36
N ARG A 337 55.20 -38.98 -70.06
CA ARG A 337 55.51 -38.73 -71.48
C ARG A 337 56.14 -37.38 -71.80
N THR A 338 56.81 -36.77 -70.82
CA THR A 338 57.49 -35.49 -71.02
C THR A 338 58.88 -35.56 -70.42
N CYS A 339 59.86 -35.09 -71.18
CA CYS A 339 61.26 -35.01 -70.77
C CYS A 339 61.56 -33.59 -70.24
N LEU A 340 61.81 -33.47 -68.94
CA LEU A 340 61.80 -32.19 -68.21
C LEU A 340 63.12 -31.95 -67.49
N LYS A 341 63.57 -30.70 -67.42
CA LYS A 341 64.73 -30.31 -66.61
C LYS A 341 64.47 -28.98 -65.93
N LEU A 342 64.41 -28.99 -64.60
CA LEU A 342 64.36 -27.75 -63.81
C LEU A 342 65.77 -27.23 -63.61
N SER A 343 66.01 -25.97 -63.95
CA SER A 343 67.30 -25.34 -63.71
C SER A 343 67.61 -25.20 -62.22
N THR A 344 68.88 -25.41 -61.87
CA THR A 344 69.37 -25.21 -60.51
C THR A 344 69.66 -23.73 -60.22
N ARG A 345 69.92 -22.95 -61.28
CA ARG A 345 70.25 -21.51 -61.25
C ARG A 345 69.01 -20.65 -61.53
N LYS A 346 69.10 -19.37 -61.18
CA LYS A 346 68.07 -18.37 -61.49
C LYS A 346 68.62 -17.43 -62.55
N GLU A 347 67.92 -17.30 -63.66
CA GLU A 347 68.33 -16.48 -64.80
C GLU A 347 67.17 -15.61 -65.27
N ASN A 348 67.47 -14.56 -66.03
CA ASN A 348 66.44 -13.80 -66.75
C ASN A 348 65.81 -14.65 -67.86
N TYR A 349 64.64 -14.25 -68.36
CA TYR A 349 63.87 -15.05 -69.31
C TYR A 349 64.65 -15.35 -70.61
N THR A 350 65.33 -14.35 -71.18
CA THR A 350 66.09 -14.50 -72.42
C THR A 350 67.21 -15.53 -72.27
N THR A 351 67.93 -15.50 -71.14
CA THR A 351 69.00 -16.46 -70.84
C THR A 351 68.42 -17.84 -70.56
N ALA A 352 67.32 -17.91 -69.79
CA ALA A 352 66.62 -19.16 -69.53
C ALA A 352 66.12 -19.85 -70.82
N LYS A 353 65.60 -19.07 -71.78
CA LYS A 353 65.19 -19.55 -73.10
C LYS A 353 66.38 -20.11 -73.89
N ALA A 354 67.45 -19.32 -74.00
CA ALA A 354 68.67 -19.73 -74.70
C ALA A 354 69.32 -20.99 -74.07
N ASP A 355 69.29 -21.12 -72.74
CA ASP A 355 69.81 -22.30 -72.04
C ASP A 355 69.03 -23.56 -72.39
N CYS A 356 67.69 -23.50 -72.46
CA CYS A 356 66.88 -24.63 -72.92
C CYS A 356 67.16 -24.95 -74.39
N GLU A 357 67.24 -23.94 -75.26
CA GLU A 357 67.52 -24.11 -76.69
C GLU A 357 68.90 -24.74 -76.94
N ALA A 358 69.91 -24.43 -76.12
CA ALA A 358 71.23 -25.04 -76.18
C ALA A 358 71.22 -26.54 -75.87
N ASP A 359 70.25 -27.02 -75.06
CA ASP A 359 70.02 -28.45 -74.82
C ASP A 359 69.25 -29.13 -75.99
N GLY A 360 68.81 -28.36 -76.98
CA GLY A 360 67.85 -28.76 -78.01
C GLY A 360 66.41 -28.86 -77.48
N ALA A 361 66.12 -28.16 -76.39
CA ALA A 361 64.83 -28.10 -75.72
C ALA A 361 64.20 -26.70 -75.89
N HIS A 362 63.02 -26.51 -75.34
CA HIS A 362 62.41 -25.19 -75.21
C HIS A 362 61.95 -24.97 -73.76
N LEU A 363 61.63 -23.73 -73.40
CA LEU A 363 61.00 -23.47 -72.10
C LEU A 363 59.63 -24.15 -72.06
N TYR A 364 59.31 -24.77 -70.94
CA TYR A 364 58.15 -25.65 -70.80
C TYR A 364 56.84 -24.89 -71.01
N ASP A 365 55.94 -25.48 -71.80
CA ASP A 365 54.63 -24.93 -72.09
C ASP A 365 53.56 -25.65 -71.26
N VAL A 366 52.82 -24.91 -70.43
CA VAL A 366 51.78 -25.47 -69.57
C VAL A 366 50.43 -25.40 -70.28
N LYS A 367 49.91 -26.54 -70.73
CA LYS A 367 48.67 -26.63 -71.53
C LYS A 367 47.53 -27.33 -70.80
N SER A 368 47.83 -28.15 -69.81
CA SER A 368 46.88 -28.92 -69.00
C SER A 368 47.03 -28.60 -67.51
N PRO A 369 46.02 -27.98 -66.87
CA PRO A 369 46.05 -27.69 -65.44
C PRO A 369 46.26 -28.94 -64.55
N VAL A 370 45.90 -30.13 -65.05
CA VAL A 370 45.96 -31.38 -64.28
C VAL A 370 47.25 -32.13 -64.53
N LEU A 371 47.60 -32.42 -65.79
CA LEU A 371 48.80 -33.22 -66.11
C LEU A 371 50.08 -32.43 -65.84
N ASP A 372 50.13 -31.17 -66.24
CA ASP A 372 51.35 -30.37 -66.13
C ASP A 372 51.64 -30.01 -64.69
N LYS A 373 50.62 -29.90 -63.84
CA LYS A 373 50.78 -29.78 -62.39
C LYS A 373 51.54 -30.95 -61.78
N GLN A 374 51.28 -32.17 -62.23
CA GLN A 374 51.99 -33.36 -61.75
C GLN A 374 53.42 -33.39 -62.30
N ARG A 375 53.60 -33.10 -63.60
CA ARG A 375 54.90 -33.02 -64.27
C ARG A 375 55.85 -32.00 -63.65
N VAL A 376 55.41 -30.76 -63.47
CA VAL A 376 56.22 -29.71 -62.86
C VAL A 376 56.59 -30.07 -61.41
N ARG A 377 55.63 -30.53 -60.59
CA ARG A 377 55.92 -30.92 -59.21
C ARG A 377 56.91 -32.08 -59.12
N PHE A 378 56.82 -33.05 -60.04
CA PHE A 378 57.80 -34.12 -60.14
C PHE A 378 59.19 -33.56 -60.47
N ALA A 379 59.32 -32.69 -61.47
CA ALA A 379 60.59 -32.07 -61.83
C ALA A 379 61.20 -31.25 -60.66
N ILE A 380 60.39 -30.49 -59.94
CA ILE A 380 60.80 -29.76 -58.72
C ILE A 380 61.36 -30.70 -57.67
N LYS A 381 60.64 -31.80 -57.40
CA LYS A 381 61.04 -32.81 -56.41
C LYS A 381 62.35 -33.50 -56.82
N GLN A 382 62.49 -33.90 -58.08
CA GLN A 382 63.72 -34.54 -58.57
C GLN A 382 64.93 -33.60 -58.52
N ALA A 383 64.71 -32.31 -58.75
CA ALA A 383 65.76 -31.30 -58.62
C ALA A 383 66.09 -30.94 -57.15
N GLY A 384 65.44 -31.57 -56.16
CA GLY A 384 65.65 -31.27 -54.73
C GLY A 384 65.27 -29.84 -54.34
N SER A 385 64.38 -29.20 -55.11
CA SER A 385 63.99 -27.80 -54.90
C SER A 385 62.80 -27.70 -53.94
N PRO A 386 62.71 -26.66 -53.09
CA PRO A 386 61.47 -26.37 -52.37
C PRO A 386 60.34 -26.06 -53.36
N LEU A 387 59.10 -26.39 -52.98
CA LEU A 387 57.91 -26.21 -53.83
C LEU A 387 57.53 -24.75 -54.03
N SER A 388 57.83 -23.85 -53.08
CA SER A 388 57.52 -22.41 -53.16
C SER A 388 58.52 -21.67 -54.05
N ILE A 389 58.37 -21.84 -55.37
CA ILE A 389 59.25 -21.23 -56.37
C ILE A 389 58.45 -20.65 -57.54
N GLY A 390 59.01 -19.59 -58.14
CA GLY A 390 58.59 -19.10 -59.45
C GLY A 390 59.49 -19.67 -60.53
N ILE A 391 58.89 -20.18 -61.60
CA ILE A 391 59.58 -20.88 -62.69
C ILE A 391 59.23 -20.23 -64.03
N TRP A 392 60.21 -19.73 -64.79
CA TRP A 392 59.97 -19.30 -66.16
C TRP A 392 59.47 -20.46 -67.03
N LEU A 393 58.45 -20.16 -67.82
CA LEU A 393 57.83 -21.05 -68.80
C LEU A 393 58.00 -20.48 -70.20
N GLY A 394 57.56 -21.19 -71.24
CA GLY A 394 57.75 -20.75 -72.63
C GLY A 394 56.79 -19.67 -73.13
N GLY A 395 55.74 -19.40 -72.35
CA GLY A 395 54.72 -18.43 -72.70
C GLY A 395 55.22 -16.99 -72.61
N ASN A 396 55.00 -16.21 -73.67
CA ASN A 396 55.36 -14.79 -73.75
C ASN A 396 54.54 -14.07 -74.83
N ASP A 397 54.50 -12.74 -74.79
CA ASP A 397 53.92 -11.87 -75.83
C ASP A 397 54.94 -10.86 -76.39
N LEU A 398 56.23 -11.23 -76.32
CA LEU A 398 57.37 -10.41 -76.79
C LEU A 398 57.28 -10.00 -78.27
N GLU A 399 56.56 -10.76 -79.09
CA GLU A 399 56.38 -10.46 -80.53
C GLU A 399 55.23 -9.48 -80.77
N VAL A 400 54.11 -9.63 -80.05
CA VAL A 400 52.89 -8.83 -80.20
C VAL A 400 52.25 -8.65 -78.83
N GLU A 401 52.33 -7.44 -78.28
CA GLU A 401 51.77 -7.08 -76.98
C GLU A 401 50.31 -7.53 -76.83
N GLY A 402 50.02 -8.28 -75.76
CA GLY A 402 48.70 -8.83 -75.46
C GLY A 402 48.35 -10.15 -76.18
N ASP A 403 49.18 -10.65 -77.10
CA ASP A 403 49.04 -11.95 -77.75
C ASP A 403 50.04 -12.98 -77.21
N TYR A 404 49.80 -13.44 -75.98
CA TYR A 404 50.64 -14.47 -75.36
C TYR A 404 50.61 -15.77 -76.16
N ARG A 405 51.79 -16.30 -76.48
CA ARG A 405 51.98 -17.57 -77.18
C ARG A 405 52.97 -18.45 -76.44
N TRP A 406 52.67 -19.75 -76.43
CA TRP A 406 53.60 -20.79 -76.01
C TRP A 406 54.76 -20.94 -77.00
N SER A 407 55.80 -21.66 -76.61
CA SER A 407 57.01 -21.84 -77.44
C SER A 407 56.70 -22.49 -78.80
N ASP A 408 55.64 -23.29 -78.88
CA ASP A 408 55.17 -23.92 -80.11
C ASP A 408 54.25 -23.02 -80.98
N GLY A 409 54.06 -21.76 -80.58
CA GLY A 409 53.22 -20.78 -81.27
C GLY A 409 51.73 -20.87 -80.94
N THR A 410 51.31 -21.83 -80.11
CA THR A 410 49.89 -21.93 -79.71
C THR A 410 49.49 -20.76 -78.82
N PRO A 411 48.30 -20.16 -79.04
CA PRO A 411 47.87 -18.99 -78.28
C PRO A 411 47.51 -19.36 -76.83
N LEU A 412 47.96 -18.54 -75.89
CA LEU A 412 47.53 -18.55 -74.49
C LEU A 412 46.53 -17.42 -74.28
N SER A 413 45.24 -17.75 -74.31
CA SER A 413 44.18 -16.77 -74.08
C SER A 413 44.35 -16.08 -72.72
N SER A 414 44.14 -14.75 -72.69
CA SER A 414 44.02 -13.97 -71.45
C SER A 414 42.90 -14.46 -70.52
N SER A 415 41.89 -15.16 -71.06
CA SER A 415 40.81 -15.79 -70.30
C SER A 415 41.12 -17.21 -69.79
N SER A 416 42.34 -17.70 -70.02
CA SER A 416 42.75 -19.03 -69.59
C SER A 416 42.66 -19.20 -68.07
N LYS A 417 42.11 -20.35 -67.64
CA LYS A 417 42.04 -20.73 -66.21
C LYS A 417 43.40 -21.00 -65.57
N LEU A 418 44.48 -21.00 -66.36
CA LEU A 418 45.84 -21.15 -65.87
C LEU A 418 46.36 -19.86 -65.23
N TRP A 419 45.82 -18.70 -65.62
CA TRP A 419 46.19 -17.41 -65.05
C TRP A 419 45.72 -17.30 -63.61
N ALA A 420 46.53 -16.66 -62.77
CA ALA A 420 46.07 -16.22 -61.48
C ALA A 420 44.94 -15.18 -61.63
N THR A 421 44.09 -15.08 -60.63
CA THR A 421 43.02 -14.07 -60.62
C THR A 421 43.61 -12.68 -60.83
N GLY A 422 43.14 -11.99 -61.87
CA GLY A 422 43.62 -10.66 -62.24
C GLY A 422 44.89 -10.64 -63.10
N GLN A 423 45.37 -11.78 -63.58
CA GLN A 423 46.45 -11.88 -64.58
C GLN A 423 45.88 -12.28 -65.96
N PRO A 424 46.56 -11.94 -67.07
CA PRO A 424 47.70 -11.02 -67.14
C PRO A 424 47.23 -9.56 -66.89
N ASN A 425 47.94 -8.80 -66.04
CA ASN A 425 47.59 -7.41 -65.72
C ASN A 425 48.46 -6.37 -66.43
N ASP A 426 49.39 -6.83 -67.26
CA ASP A 426 50.35 -6.03 -68.03
C ASP A 426 50.73 -4.70 -67.33
N ASN A 427 51.46 -4.80 -66.23
CA ASN A 427 51.78 -3.63 -65.41
C ASN A 427 52.73 -2.66 -66.16
N SER A 428 52.14 -1.73 -66.92
CA SER A 428 52.78 -0.71 -67.75
C SER A 428 53.45 -1.19 -69.05
N GLY A 429 52.98 -2.27 -69.70
CA GLY A 429 53.52 -2.73 -70.99
C GLY A 429 54.92 -3.34 -70.88
N ARG A 430 55.18 -4.12 -69.82
CA ARG A 430 56.53 -4.61 -69.49
C ARG A 430 56.57 -6.04 -68.95
N GLN A 431 55.42 -6.70 -68.82
CA GLN A 431 55.30 -8.01 -68.18
C GLN A 431 55.13 -9.12 -69.22
N ASP A 432 56.09 -9.16 -70.14
CA ASP A 432 55.91 -9.89 -71.39
C ASP A 432 56.25 -11.39 -71.27
N CYS A 433 56.78 -11.79 -70.10
CA CYS A 433 57.26 -13.14 -69.84
C CYS A 433 56.47 -13.81 -68.73
N ILE A 434 56.13 -15.09 -68.94
CA ILE A 434 55.28 -15.82 -68.00
C ILE A 434 56.12 -16.68 -67.08
N TYR A 435 55.84 -16.58 -65.79
CA TYR A 435 56.29 -17.56 -64.82
C TYR A 435 55.13 -18.27 -64.14
N LEU A 436 55.39 -19.49 -63.74
CA LEU A 436 54.49 -20.30 -62.95
C LEU A 436 54.86 -20.18 -61.47
N TYR A 437 53.89 -19.79 -60.66
CA TYR A 437 54.02 -19.83 -59.21
C TYR A 437 53.49 -21.16 -58.68
N VAL A 438 54.40 -21.98 -58.15
CA VAL A 438 54.08 -23.29 -57.58
C VAL A 438 54.14 -23.21 -56.06
N THR A 439 53.15 -23.80 -55.39
CA THR A 439 53.16 -24.17 -53.97
C THR A 439 52.32 -25.44 -53.79
N ASP A 440 52.08 -25.89 -52.56
CA ASP A 440 51.13 -26.98 -52.29
C ASP A 440 49.70 -26.65 -52.74
N LEU A 441 49.30 -25.38 -52.60
CA LEU A 441 47.95 -24.89 -52.90
C LEU A 441 47.83 -24.25 -54.29
N HIS A 442 48.91 -23.63 -54.80
CA HIS A 442 48.88 -22.83 -56.02
C HIS A 442 49.65 -23.47 -57.18
N PHE A 443 49.10 -23.29 -58.37
CA PHE A 443 49.68 -23.67 -59.65
C PHE A 443 49.12 -22.72 -60.70
N LEU A 444 49.58 -21.47 -60.67
CA LEU A 444 48.99 -20.37 -61.43
C LEU A 444 50.07 -19.58 -62.16
N LEU A 445 49.72 -19.12 -63.36
CA LEU A 445 50.55 -18.28 -64.21
C LEU A 445 50.43 -16.80 -63.81
N TYR A 446 51.56 -16.10 -63.92
CA TYR A 446 51.67 -14.67 -63.74
C TYR A 446 52.55 -14.10 -64.85
N GLY A 447 52.20 -12.91 -65.34
CA GLY A 447 53.10 -12.09 -66.14
C GLY A 447 54.14 -11.44 -65.23
N ASP A 448 55.36 -11.28 -65.72
CA ASP A 448 56.42 -10.57 -65.02
C ASP A 448 57.45 -9.98 -65.97
N VAL A 449 58.24 -9.04 -65.46
CA VAL A 449 59.29 -8.41 -66.24
C VAL A 449 60.38 -9.44 -66.56
N CYS A 450 60.64 -9.65 -67.84
CA CYS A 450 61.58 -10.66 -68.36
C CYS A 450 63.00 -10.58 -67.76
N LEU A 451 63.40 -9.41 -67.24
CA LEU A 451 64.70 -9.17 -66.62
C LEU A 451 64.85 -9.79 -65.21
N PHE A 452 63.76 -10.21 -64.56
CA PHE A 452 63.84 -10.85 -63.26
C PHE A 452 64.48 -12.23 -63.33
N HIS A 453 65.23 -12.59 -62.29
CA HIS A 453 65.94 -13.87 -62.25
C HIS A 453 65.09 -14.93 -61.56
N ARG A 454 64.70 -15.97 -62.30
CA ARG A 454 63.90 -17.09 -61.80
C ARG A 454 64.51 -18.41 -62.26
N ARG A 455 64.16 -19.50 -61.55
CA ARG A 455 64.41 -20.83 -62.10
C ARG A 455 63.57 -20.99 -63.36
N TYR A 456 63.90 -21.96 -64.19
CA TYR A 456 63.21 -22.18 -65.45
C TYR A 456 63.13 -23.67 -65.73
N LEU A 457 62.07 -24.08 -66.40
CA LEU A 457 61.81 -25.49 -66.71
C LEU A 457 61.95 -25.67 -68.21
N CYS A 458 62.85 -26.56 -68.63
CA CYS A 458 63.00 -26.94 -70.03
C CYS A 458 62.20 -28.21 -70.32
N GLN A 459 61.65 -28.30 -71.54
CA GLN A 459 61.11 -29.51 -72.13
C GLN A 459 61.89 -29.86 -73.40
N TYR A 460 62.36 -31.10 -73.44
CA TYR A 460 62.95 -31.68 -74.64
C TYR A 460 61.90 -32.52 -75.37
N ASP A 461 61.59 -32.16 -76.61
CA ASP A 461 60.67 -32.90 -77.44
C ASP A 461 61.35 -34.13 -78.04
N LEU A 462 60.81 -35.30 -77.74
CA LEU A 462 61.26 -36.57 -78.32
C LEU A 462 60.52 -36.77 -79.65
N GLN A 463 61.25 -37.21 -80.68
CA GLN A 463 60.74 -37.40 -82.06
C GLN A 463 59.90 -38.66 -82.21
#